data_AF-A0A4Q6GHS1-F1
#
_entry.id   AF-A0A4Q6GHS1-F1
#
_cell.length_a   1.000
_cell.length_b   1.000
_cell.length_c   1.000
_cell.angle_alpha   90.00
_cell.angle_beta   90.00
_cell.angle_gamma   90.00
#
_symmetry.space_group_name_H-M   'P 1'
#
loop_
_entity.id
_entity.type
_entity.pdbx_description
1 polymer ?
#
loop_
_entity_poly.entity_id
_entity_poly.type
_entity_poly.pdbx_seq_one_letter_code
_entity_poly.pdbx_strand_id
1 'polypeptide(L)'
;MLRFNHGLLVLAALCASVPAGAAAAAGRNNHPVVLVHGFLGFGPDTFEHSGFNYWGGYGDIALHMQVYRGPRTVFAAAVGPVSSNWDRAADLYAQIKGGCVDYGAAHVRKYGLPGQQQKPSGKCWAADPKNNPENHPLALYPAWDAQHPVHFIGHSQGGTTIRALVELLEHGSPDDEGGHELFKGGKVGWIRSVTTISTPHNGTTFADAVLNVLPPLQSPLGELLKHRWANWELSPDGAREFNTWARTSPHIYYYSVGTVATEAGAWCCNGTDRVIAPVQTTFYQYPRLDMIPAFKSAAGEWIVPSVLQHGLGGYTQQAAGRVLVDSEWFANDGVVNTASMRAPGGHPVRSYDGKPVKGAWNFLGNYQGYDHFDILNWPNPGPSANPLYERISDIIFDLPP
;
A
#
# COMPACT_ATOMS: atom_id res chain seq x y z
N MET A 1 27.54 -27.00 81.61
CA MET A 1 27.04 -25.70 82.12
C MET A 1 26.21 -25.06 81.01
N LEU A 2 24.95 -24.72 81.29
CA LEU A 2 24.10 -23.62 80.76
C LEU A 2 24.10 -23.37 79.23
N ARG A 3 22.98 -23.25 78.48
CA ARG A 3 21.65 -22.66 78.75
C ARG A 3 20.66 -22.97 77.60
N PHE A 4 19.36 -22.99 77.94
CA PHE A 4 18.14 -22.55 77.21
C PHE A 4 18.37 -21.69 75.93
N ASN A 5 17.54 -21.65 74.86
CA ASN A 5 16.08 -21.49 74.81
C ASN A 5 15.57 -21.37 73.33
N HIS A 6 14.23 -21.51 73.18
CA HIS A 6 13.34 -20.85 72.18
C HIS A 6 12.99 -21.51 70.82
N GLY A 7 11.78 -22.09 70.81
CA GLY A 7 10.65 -21.83 69.90
C GLY A 7 10.93 -21.50 68.43
N LEU A 8 10.60 -22.43 67.54
CA LEU A 8 10.38 -22.15 66.12
C LEU A 8 8.87 -22.04 65.83
N LEU A 9 8.46 -20.87 65.33
CA LEU A 9 7.17 -20.64 64.68
C LEU A 9 7.07 -21.46 63.39
N VAL A 10 5.94 -22.14 63.24
CA VAL A 10 5.50 -22.77 61.99
C VAL A 10 4.92 -21.69 61.08
N LEU A 11 5.54 -21.46 59.92
CA LEU A 11 4.92 -20.77 58.79
C LEU A 11 4.79 -21.77 57.64
N ALA A 12 3.57 -22.23 57.39
CA ALA A 12 3.24 -23.03 56.21
C ALA A 12 3.12 -22.11 54.99
N ALA A 13 4.06 -22.20 54.05
CA ALA A 13 3.95 -21.55 52.75
C ALA A 13 3.17 -22.48 51.80
N LEU A 14 1.95 -22.08 51.42
CA LEU A 14 1.25 -22.66 50.28
C LEU A 14 1.97 -22.23 48.99
N CYS A 15 2.60 -23.18 48.31
CA CYS A 15 3.01 -23.01 46.92
C CYS A 15 1.78 -23.06 46.02
N ALA A 16 1.19 -21.91 45.70
CA ALA A 16 0.30 -21.78 44.56
C ALA A 16 1.16 -21.79 43.28
N SER A 17 1.12 -22.89 42.54
CA SER A 17 1.66 -22.95 41.18
C SER A 17 0.85 -22.04 40.28
N VAL A 18 1.41 -20.88 39.93
CA VAL A 18 0.89 -20.04 38.86
C VAL A 18 1.07 -20.82 37.55
N PRO A 19 0.01 -21.07 36.77
CA PRO A 19 0.17 -21.69 35.46
C PRO A 19 1.02 -20.74 34.62
N ALA A 20 2.09 -21.27 34.01
CA ALA A 20 2.88 -20.54 33.03
C ALA A 20 1.92 -19.94 31.99
N GLY A 21 1.77 -18.62 32.01
CA GLY A 21 1.04 -17.90 30.98
C GLY A 21 1.65 -18.30 29.64
N ALA A 22 0.79 -18.69 28.69
CA ALA A 22 1.21 -19.00 27.34
C ALA A 22 2.08 -17.84 26.84
N ALA A 23 3.38 -18.09 26.67
CA ALA A 23 4.23 -17.16 25.96
C ALA A 23 3.57 -16.95 24.60
N ALA A 24 3.16 -15.71 24.30
CA ALA A 24 2.68 -15.36 22.98
C ALA A 24 3.71 -15.90 21.99
N ALA A 25 3.29 -16.80 21.10
CA ALA A 25 4.20 -17.46 20.18
C ALA A 25 4.95 -16.37 19.39
N ALA A 26 6.22 -16.18 19.72
CA ALA A 26 7.08 -15.27 18.98
C ALA A 26 7.09 -15.76 17.53
N GLY A 27 6.73 -14.89 16.58
CA GLY A 27 6.71 -15.25 15.16
C GLY A 27 8.04 -15.85 14.71
N ARG A 28 8.00 -16.67 13.66
CA ARG A 28 9.17 -17.36 13.10
C ARG A 28 10.25 -16.43 12.55
N ASN A 29 9.92 -15.16 12.31
CA ASN A 29 10.86 -14.09 12.00
C ASN A 29 10.47 -12.77 12.71
N ASN A 30 11.39 -11.79 12.69
CA ASN A 30 11.17 -10.44 13.21
C ASN A 30 11.68 -9.36 12.23
N HIS A 31 11.60 -9.63 10.93
CA HIS A 31 12.01 -8.69 9.90
C HIS A 31 11.16 -7.41 9.96
N PRO A 32 11.74 -6.20 9.84
CA PRO A 32 10.98 -4.96 9.88
C PRO A 32 9.91 -4.87 8.80
N VAL A 33 8.84 -4.15 9.07
CA VAL A 33 7.79 -3.81 8.10
C VAL A 33 7.99 -2.38 7.63
N VAL A 34 7.85 -2.14 6.33
CA VAL A 34 7.80 -0.78 5.75
C VAL A 34 6.46 -0.57 5.06
N LEU A 35 5.70 0.41 5.55
CA LEU A 35 4.41 0.83 5.01
C LEU A 35 4.62 1.89 3.93
N VAL A 36 4.00 1.71 2.76
CA VAL A 36 4.19 2.60 1.58
C VAL A 36 2.84 3.11 1.08
N HIS A 37 2.60 4.42 1.25
CA HIS A 37 1.33 5.05 0.87
C HIS A 37 1.13 5.12 -0.65
N GLY A 38 -0.11 5.39 -1.09
CA GLY A 38 -0.47 5.51 -2.49
C GLY A 38 -0.42 6.92 -3.07
N PHE A 39 -1.21 7.12 -4.14
CA PHE A 39 -1.46 8.40 -4.79
C PHE A 39 -2.08 9.38 -3.78
N LEU A 40 -1.62 10.64 -3.78
CA LEU A 40 -1.97 11.70 -2.81
C LEU A 40 -1.72 11.34 -1.33
N GLY A 41 -1.01 10.25 -1.06
CA GLY A 41 -0.60 9.91 0.30
C GLY A 41 0.51 10.81 0.83
N PHE A 42 0.76 10.70 2.12
CA PHE A 42 1.67 11.58 2.84
C PHE A 42 2.40 10.80 3.94
N GLY A 43 3.53 11.37 4.39
CA GLY A 43 4.35 10.82 5.47
C GLY A 43 3.83 11.17 6.87
N PRO A 44 4.37 10.52 7.91
CA PRO A 44 3.97 10.75 9.30
C PRO A 44 4.12 12.22 9.74
N ASP A 45 5.15 12.93 9.26
CA ASP A 45 5.45 14.30 9.69
C ASP A 45 4.53 15.36 9.05
N THR A 46 3.71 15.00 8.04
CA THR A 46 2.95 15.98 7.24
C THR A 46 1.80 16.62 8.03
N PHE A 47 1.12 15.83 8.85
CA PHE A 47 -0.07 16.25 9.60
C PHE A 47 0.05 15.97 11.10
N GLU A 48 1.28 15.83 11.61
CA GLU A 48 1.59 15.52 13.01
C GLU A 48 0.85 16.46 13.98
N HIS A 49 0.79 17.76 13.67
CA HIS A 49 0.09 18.76 14.51
C HIS A 49 -1.43 18.53 14.64
N SER A 50 -2.06 17.87 13.66
CA SER A 50 -3.48 17.52 13.70
C SER A 50 -3.74 16.13 14.28
N GLY A 51 -2.69 15.31 14.44
CA GLY A 51 -2.79 13.91 14.83
C GLY A 51 -3.37 12.99 13.75
N PHE A 52 -3.43 13.43 12.50
CA PHE A 52 -3.99 12.64 11.40
C PHE A 52 -2.89 11.88 10.63
N ASN A 53 -2.97 10.55 10.65
CA ASN A 53 -2.05 9.64 10.01
C ASN A 53 -2.62 9.07 8.71
N TYR A 54 -1.77 8.92 7.68
CA TYR A 54 -2.18 8.17 6.48
C TYR A 54 -2.54 6.75 6.85
N TRP A 55 -1.69 6.11 7.65
CA TRP A 55 -1.88 4.75 8.19
C TRP A 55 -2.59 4.81 9.54
N GLY A 56 -3.87 5.19 9.54
CA GLY A 56 -4.70 5.08 10.75
C GLY A 56 -5.70 6.19 10.99
N GLY A 57 -5.80 7.22 10.16
CA GLY A 57 -6.66 8.36 10.44
C GLY A 57 -6.27 9.03 11.77
N TYR A 58 -7.20 9.11 12.73
CA TYR A 58 -6.89 9.57 14.10
C TYR A 58 -6.35 8.48 15.04
N GLY A 59 -6.21 7.25 14.54
CA GLY A 59 -5.45 6.18 15.19
C GLY A 59 -4.07 5.99 14.55
N ASP A 60 -3.44 4.87 14.86
CA ASP A 60 -2.11 4.55 14.34
C ASP A 60 -2.00 3.04 14.07
N ILE A 61 -2.10 2.67 12.78
CA ILE A 61 -1.98 1.28 12.32
C ILE A 61 -0.54 0.79 12.52
N ALA A 62 0.46 1.65 12.33
CA ALA A 62 1.85 1.27 12.50
C ALA A 62 2.10 0.89 13.97
N LEU A 63 1.67 1.73 14.91
CA LEU A 63 1.74 1.43 16.35
C LEU A 63 0.94 0.18 16.72
N HIS A 64 -0.27 0.00 16.18
CA HIS A 64 -1.07 -1.22 16.40
C HIS A 64 -0.28 -2.48 16.00
N MET A 65 0.35 -2.47 14.83
CA MET A 65 1.20 -3.57 14.36
C MET A 65 2.48 -3.75 15.20
N GLN A 66 3.07 -2.67 15.72
CA GLN A 66 4.26 -2.73 16.57
C GLN A 66 4.01 -3.48 17.88
N VAL A 67 2.78 -3.43 18.41
CA VAL A 67 2.43 -4.06 19.71
C VAL A 67 1.69 -5.38 19.56
N TYR A 68 1.07 -5.64 18.41
CA TYR A 68 0.31 -6.87 18.18
C TYR A 68 1.20 -8.12 18.22
N ARG A 69 0.93 -9.00 19.19
CA ARG A 69 1.69 -10.23 19.48
C ARG A 69 3.20 -10.00 19.73
N GLY A 70 3.52 -8.88 20.35
CA GLY A 70 4.86 -8.54 20.81
C GLY A 70 5.51 -7.41 20.00
N PRO A 71 6.68 -6.91 20.45
CA PRO A 71 7.33 -5.76 19.85
C PRO A 71 7.84 -6.07 18.44
N ARG A 72 7.33 -5.34 17.44
CA ARG A 72 7.76 -5.39 16.04
C ARG A 72 8.28 -4.03 15.58
N THR A 73 9.21 -4.01 14.64
CA THR A 73 9.66 -2.78 13.99
C THR A 73 8.79 -2.51 12.77
N VAL A 74 8.10 -1.36 12.76
CA VAL A 74 7.24 -0.92 11.65
C VAL A 74 7.58 0.52 11.32
N PHE A 75 7.93 0.79 10.07
CA PHE A 75 8.22 2.12 9.55
C PHE A 75 7.11 2.57 8.60
N ALA A 76 6.82 3.87 8.57
CA ALA A 76 6.00 4.50 7.55
C ALA A 76 6.88 5.33 6.63
N ALA A 77 6.96 4.95 5.35
CA ALA A 77 7.72 5.67 4.33
C ALA A 77 6.88 6.80 3.71
N ALA A 78 7.57 7.82 3.23
CA ALA A 78 7.00 8.98 2.55
C ALA A 78 7.65 9.15 1.17
N VAL A 79 6.85 9.01 0.11
CA VAL A 79 7.30 9.07 -1.29
C VAL A 79 6.49 10.12 -2.05
N GLY A 80 6.93 10.51 -3.26
CA GLY A 80 6.19 11.50 -4.07
C GLY A 80 4.69 11.16 -4.24
N PRO A 81 3.75 12.05 -3.85
CA PRO A 81 2.31 11.76 -3.86
C PRO A 81 1.72 11.62 -5.27
N VAL A 82 2.37 12.20 -6.28
CA VAL A 82 1.93 12.21 -7.69
C VAL A 82 3.08 11.92 -8.67
N SER A 83 4.13 11.26 -8.17
CA SER A 83 5.31 10.87 -8.94
C SER A 83 5.11 9.51 -9.61
N SER A 84 6.00 9.18 -10.57
CA SER A 84 6.00 7.86 -11.21
C SER A 84 6.35 6.75 -10.21
N ASN A 85 5.98 5.51 -10.48
CA ASN A 85 6.40 4.36 -9.66
C ASN A 85 7.93 4.24 -9.60
N TRP A 86 8.65 4.60 -10.68
CA TRP A 86 10.11 4.66 -10.72
C TRP A 86 10.68 5.68 -9.73
N ASP A 87 10.22 6.93 -9.80
CA ASP A 87 10.70 7.99 -8.92
C ASP A 87 10.36 7.69 -7.46
N ARG A 88 9.16 7.16 -7.22
CA ARG A 88 8.72 6.73 -5.88
C ARG A 88 9.55 5.56 -5.35
N ALA A 89 10.01 4.64 -6.22
CA ALA A 89 10.92 3.58 -5.82
C ALA A 89 12.32 4.11 -5.47
N ALA A 90 12.81 5.13 -6.19
CA ALA A 90 14.07 5.81 -5.86
C ALA A 90 13.98 6.58 -4.52
N ASP A 91 12.86 7.30 -4.29
CA ASP A 91 12.54 7.92 -3.00
C ASP A 91 12.58 6.88 -1.88
N LEU A 92 11.85 5.78 -2.05
CA LEU A 92 11.73 4.70 -1.06
C LEU A 92 13.08 4.06 -0.74
N TYR A 93 13.89 3.79 -1.76
CA TYR A 93 15.22 3.20 -1.57
C TYR A 93 16.12 4.11 -0.73
N ALA A 94 16.22 5.39 -1.08
CA ALA A 94 17.08 6.33 -0.36
C ALA A 94 16.60 6.56 1.09
N GLN A 95 15.28 6.64 1.30
CA GLN A 95 14.70 6.80 2.64
C GLN A 95 14.97 5.59 3.55
N ILE A 96 14.95 4.37 3.02
CA ILE A 96 15.21 3.17 3.81
C ILE A 96 16.72 2.96 4.01
N LYS A 97 17.49 2.93 2.92
CA LYS A 97 18.91 2.56 2.94
C LYS A 97 19.81 3.70 3.41
N GLY A 98 19.40 4.94 3.19
CA GLY A 98 20.23 6.14 3.34
C GLY A 98 20.92 6.54 2.04
N GLY A 99 21.44 7.77 2.04
CA GLY A 99 21.95 8.44 0.85
C GLY A 99 20.95 9.44 0.27
N CYS A 100 21.31 10.02 -0.87
CA CYS A 100 20.47 10.98 -1.60
C CYS A 100 19.75 10.29 -2.75
N VAL A 101 18.52 10.73 -3.02
CA VAL A 101 17.74 10.25 -4.16
C VAL A 101 18.46 10.59 -5.46
N ASP A 102 18.53 9.59 -6.33
CA ASP A 102 18.94 9.71 -7.71
C ASP A 102 17.86 9.01 -8.56
N TYR A 103 17.12 9.79 -9.35
CA TYR A 103 16.10 9.26 -10.24
C TYR A 103 16.67 8.59 -11.50
N GLY A 104 17.98 8.68 -11.72
CA GLY A 104 18.66 8.11 -12.88
C GLY A 104 18.78 9.08 -14.05
N ALA A 105 20.00 9.22 -14.58
CA ALA A 105 20.31 10.18 -15.63
C ALA A 105 19.58 9.89 -16.96
N ALA A 106 19.46 8.60 -17.33
CA ALA A 106 18.79 8.20 -18.55
C ALA A 106 17.27 8.30 -18.39
N HIS A 107 16.74 7.85 -17.25
CA HIS A 107 15.33 7.98 -16.91
C HIS A 107 14.87 9.44 -16.98
N VAL A 108 15.54 10.35 -16.29
CA VAL A 108 15.16 11.78 -16.25
C VAL A 108 15.26 12.42 -17.63
N ARG A 109 16.26 12.06 -18.43
CA ARG A 109 16.39 12.57 -19.81
C ARG A 109 15.25 12.11 -20.72
N LYS A 110 14.75 10.89 -20.54
CA LYS A 110 13.74 10.26 -21.41
C LYS A 110 12.30 10.51 -20.97
N TYR A 111 12.07 10.48 -19.66
CA TYR A 111 10.76 10.49 -19.04
C TYR A 111 10.57 11.63 -18.04
N GLY A 112 11.62 12.33 -17.65
CA GLY A 112 11.54 13.40 -16.67
C GLY A 112 10.59 14.52 -17.10
N LEU A 113 9.92 15.11 -16.12
CA LEU A 113 9.11 16.31 -16.33
C LEU A 113 10.01 17.50 -16.69
N PRO A 114 9.51 18.51 -17.42
CA PRO A 114 10.29 19.73 -17.67
C PRO A 114 10.85 20.33 -16.37
N GLY A 115 12.18 20.43 -16.30
CA GLY A 115 12.89 20.96 -15.12
C GLY A 115 13.11 19.95 -13.97
N GLN A 116 12.71 18.68 -14.14
CA GLN A 116 12.99 17.64 -13.14
C GLN A 116 14.50 17.47 -12.96
N GLN A 117 14.95 17.61 -11.72
CA GLN A 117 16.34 17.36 -11.34
C GLN A 117 16.55 15.86 -11.17
N GLN A 118 17.65 15.31 -11.69
CA GLN A 118 18.04 13.92 -11.45
C GLN A 118 18.25 13.63 -9.97
N LYS A 119 18.95 14.55 -9.27
CA LYS A 119 19.28 14.46 -7.84
C LYS A 119 18.69 15.69 -7.14
N PRO A 120 17.43 15.63 -6.69
CA PRO A 120 16.80 16.78 -6.05
C PRO A 120 17.48 17.11 -4.72
N SER A 121 17.80 18.39 -4.51
CA SER A 121 18.33 18.87 -3.23
C SER A 121 17.32 18.64 -2.10
N GLY A 122 17.79 18.17 -0.95
CA GLY A 122 16.96 17.96 0.25
C GLY A 122 16.25 16.61 0.33
N LYS A 123 16.43 15.72 -0.66
CA LYS A 123 16.00 14.32 -0.57
C LYS A 123 17.17 13.41 -0.22
N CYS A 124 17.72 13.60 0.97
CA CYS A 124 18.83 12.81 1.49
C CYS A 124 18.53 12.31 2.90
N TRP A 125 19.00 11.11 3.21
CA TRP A 125 18.86 10.50 4.53
C TRP A 125 20.21 10.02 5.03
N ALA A 126 20.55 10.37 6.27
CA ALA A 126 21.79 9.95 6.90
C ALA A 126 21.70 8.51 7.39
N ALA A 127 22.67 7.68 6.99
CA ALA A 127 22.79 6.30 7.45
C ALA A 127 23.37 6.20 8.87
N ASP A 128 24.23 7.14 9.27
CA ASP A 128 24.86 7.17 10.59
C ASP A 128 24.58 8.51 11.29
N PRO A 129 23.87 8.53 12.43
CA PRO A 129 23.60 9.76 13.18
C PRO A 129 24.88 10.44 13.68
N LYS A 130 25.99 9.71 13.84
CA LYS A 130 27.28 10.27 14.29
C LYS A 130 28.06 10.93 13.16
N ASN A 131 27.76 10.57 11.90
CA ASN A 131 28.42 11.08 10.70
C ASN A 131 27.39 11.74 9.78
N ASN A 132 26.73 12.78 10.27
CA ASN A 132 25.67 13.52 9.57
C ASN A 132 25.99 15.03 9.51
N PRO A 133 27.01 15.45 8.76
CA PRO A 133 27.47 16.84 8.72
C PRO A 133 26.44 17.81 8.13
N GLU A 134 25.55 17.30 7.28
CA GLU A 134 24.50 18.07 6.59
C GLU A 134 23.17 18.06 7.35
N ASN A 135 23.11 17.40 8.51
CA ASN A 135 21.94 17.27 9.37
C ASN A 135 20.69 16.76 8.63
N HIS A 136 20.86 15.77 7.76
CA HIS A 136 19.77 15.10 7.06
C HIS A 136 18.90 14.28 8.03
N PRO A 137 17.61 14.05 7.72
CA PRO A 137 16.80 13.05 8.42
C PRO A 137 17.50 11.68 8.44
N LEU A 138 17.26 10.87 9.46
CA LEU A 138 17.86 9.53 9.53
C LEU A 138 17.16 8.57 8.56
N ALA A 139 17.94 7.70 7.92
CA ALA A 139 17.39 6.62 7.12
C ALA A 139 16.69 5.58 8.01
N LEU A 140 15.62 4.98 7.51
CA LEU A 140 14.76 4.09 8.30
C LEU A 140 15.49 2.81 8.71
N TYR A 141 16.28 2.22 7.80
CA TYR A 141 16.97 0.96 8.05
C TYR A 141 18.27 0.82 7.23
N PRO A 142 19.36 1.50 7.62
CA PRO A 142 20.64 1.46 6.89
C PRO A 142 21.26 0.06 6.74
N ALA A 143 20.96 -0.84 7.69
CA ALA A 143 21.41 -2.23 7.67
C ALA A 143 20.74 -3.07 6.57
N TRP A 144 19.70 -2.56 5.90
CA TRP A 144 18.92 -3.29 4.91
C TRP A 144 19.78 -3.95 3.82
N ASP A 145 19.77 -5.28 3.80
CA ASP A 145 20.46 -6.12 2.81
C ASP A 145 19.83 -7.53 2.78
N ALA A 146 20.48 -8.51 2.16
CA ALA A 146 19.96 -9.87 2.07
C ALA A 146 19.99 -10.64 3.41
N GLN A 147 20.83 -10.23 4.36
CA GLN A 147 20.88 -10.78 5.71
C GLN A 147 19.90 -10.07 6.66
N HIS A 148 19.49 -8.85 6.30
CA HIS A 148 18.56 -8.00 7.03
C HIS A 148 17.36 -7.62 6.14
N PRO A 149 16.53 -8.58 5.70
CA PRO A 149 15.45 -8.30 4.78
C PRO A 149 14.28 -7.59 5.47
N VAL A 150 13.38 -7.01 4.66
CA VAL A 150 12.16 -6.35 5.15
C VAL A 150 10.90 -6.92 4.51
N HIS A 151 9.77 -6.73 5.19
CA HIS A 151 8.44 -6.91 4.63
C HIS A 151 7.90 -5.56 4.16
N PHE A 152 7.26 -5.50 2.99
CA PHE A 152 6.59 -4.31 2.51
C PHE A 152 5.08 -4.46 2.56
N ILE A 153 4.37 -3.41 2.97
CA ILE A 153 2.91 -3.29 2.83
C ILE A 153 2.60 -2.01 2.06
N GLY A 154 2.02 -2.15 0.88
CA GLY A 154 1.66 -1.03 0.01
C GLY A 154 0.15 -0.87 -0.07
N HIS A 155 -0.34 0.34 0.19
CA HIS A 155 -1.73 0.69 -0.08
C HIS A 155 -1.83 1.42 -1.42
N SER A 156 -2.85 1.12 -2.23
CA SER A 156 -3.11 1.83 -3.49
C SER A 156 -1.87 1.80 -4.40
N GLN A 157 -1.44 2.93 -4.98
CA GLN A 157 -0.21 3.04 -5.80
C GLN A 157 1.07 2.65 -5.03
N GLY A 158 1.04 2.58 -3.70
CA GLY A 158 2.16 2.07 -2.90
C GLY A 158 2.52 0.63 -3.29
N GLY A 159 1.53 -0.20 -3.63
CA GLY A 159 1.77 -1.56 -4.09
C GLY A 159 2.50 -1.63 -5.45
N THR A 160 2.17 -0.77 -6.41
CA THR A 160 2.91 -0.68 -7.69
C THR A 160 4.30 -0.07 -7.49
N THR A 161 4.45 0.86 -6.54
CA THR A 161 5.76 1.43 -6.17
C THR A 161 6.71 0.35 -5.65
N ILE A 162 6.24 -0.51 -4.75
CA ILE A 162 7.05 -1.61 -4.21
C ILE A 162 7.43 -2.59 -5.32
N ARG A 163 6.54 -2.86 -6.28
CA ARG A 163 6.87 -3.71 -7.44
C ARG A 163 7.98 -3.10 -8.30
N ALA A 164 7.95 -1.79 -8.55
CA ALA A 164 9.04 -1.10 -9.24
C ALA A 164 10.35 -1.21 -8.45
N LEU A 165 10.31 -1.02 -7.13
CA LEU A 165 11.47 -1.17 -6.27
C LEU A 165 12.07 -2.59 -6.34
N VAL A 166 11.24 -3.64 -6.28
CA VAL A 166 11.69 -5.03 -6.43
C VAL A 166 12.44 -5.22 -7.74
N GLU A 167 11.85 -4.76 -8.86
CA GLU A 167 12.43 -4.91 -10.19
C GLU A 167 13.80 -4.22 -10.28
N LEU A 168 13.90 -2.98 -9.79
CA LEU A 168 15.14 -2.21 -9.77
C LEU A 168 16.20 -2.83 -8.86
N LEU A 169 15.82 -3.31 -7.67
CA LEU A 169 16.74 -3.97 -6.75
C LEU A 169 17.36 -5.24 -7.36
N GLU A 170 16.53 -6.10 -7.96
CA GLU A 170 16.99 -7.39 -8.47
C GLU A 170 17.71 -7.25 -9.81
N HIS A 171 17.23 -6.38 -10.71
CA HIS A 171 17.68 -6.34 -12.10
C HIS A 171 18.32 -5.02 -12.54
N GLY A 172 18.13 -3.94 -11.78
CA GLY A 172 18.67 -2.63 -12.12
C GLY A 172 17.96 -1.96 -13.29
N SER A 173 18.62 -0.95 -13.86
CA SER A 173 18.20 -0.35 -15.14
C SER A 173 19.05 -0.93 -16.27
N PRO A 174 18.46 -1.20 -17.46
CA PRO A 174 19.24 -1.56 -18.64
C PRO A 174 20.03 -0.36 -19.21
N ASP A 175 19.64 0.86 -18.87
CA ASP A 175 20.29 2.10 -19.32
C ASP A 175 21.32 2.60 -18.28
N ASP A 176 22.26 3.44 -18.71
CA ASP A 176 23.20 4.10 -17.79
C ASP A 176 22.52 5.23 -17.01
N GLU A 177 22.14 4.91 -15.77
CA GLU A 177 21.48 5.86 -14.86
C GLU A 177 22.45 6.74 -14.07
N GLY A 178 23.76 6.70 -14.35
CA GLY A 178 24.74 7.52 -13.63
C GLY A 178 25.25 6.89 -12.33
N GLY A 179 25.18 5.56 -12.24
CA GLY A 179 25.94 4.76 -11.26
C GLY A 179 25.35 4.64 -9.86
N HIS A 180 24.14 5.14 -9.59
CA HIS A 180 23.48 4.96 -8.30
C HIS A 180 23.20 3.47 -7.99
N GLU A 181 23.39 3.06 -6.73
CA GLU A 181 23.37 1.65 -6.34
C GLU A 181 22.06 0.94 -6.68
N LEU A 182 20.92 1.63 -6.56
CA LEU A 182 19.61 1.07 -6.91
C LEU A 182 19.59 0.48 -8.32
N PHE A 183 20.20 1.16 -9.30
CA PHE A 183 20.11 0.80 -10.72
C PHE A 183 21.12 -0.27 -11.17
N LYS A 184 21.97 -0.78 -10.27
CA LYS A 184 22.94 -1.84 -10.58
C LYS A 184 22.36 -3.26 -10.52
N GLY A 185 21.16 -3.43 -9.98
CA GLY A 185 20.57 -4.75 -9.73
C GLY A 185 21.33 -5.57 -8.68
N GLY A 186 21.10 -6.89 -8.68
CA GLY A 186 21.85 -7.86 -7.86
C GLY A 186 21.45 -7.95 -6.39
N LYS A 187 20.38 -7.29 -5.95
CA LYS A 187 19.94 -7.20 -4.55
C LYS A 187 18.81 -8.19 -4.23
N VAL A 188 18.90 -9.39 -4.80
CA VAL A 188 17.96 -10.49 -4.51
C VAL A 188 18.01 -10.83 -3.02
N GLY A 189 16.84 -11.06 -2.43
CA GLY A 189 16.70 -11.45 -1.02
C GLY A 189 16.63 -10.29 -0.02
N TRP A 190 16.76 -9.03 -0.47
CA TRP A 190 16.57 -7.86 0.40
C TRP A 190 15.12 -7.68 0.86
N ILE A 191 14.18 -8.23 0.09
CA ILE A 191 12.75 -8.17 0.39
C ILE A 191 12.25 -9.57 0.67
N ARG A 192 11.60 -9.76 1.83
CA ARG A 192 11.04 -11.06 2.22
C ARG A 192 9.63 -11.25 1.70
N SER A 193 8.78 -10.24 1.86
CA SER A 193 7.41 -10.27 1.38
C SER A 193 6.93 -8.90 0.92
N VAL A 194 5.91 -8.91 0.05
CA VAL A 194 5.17 -7.75 -0.41
C VAL A 194 3.69 -8.03 -0.22
N THR A 195 3.00 -7.19 0.54
CA THR A 195 1.54 -7.22 0.66
C THR A 195 0.97 -5.96 0.00
N THR A 196 0.01 -6.12 -0.89
CA THR A 196 -0.71 -5.01 -1.51
C THR A 196 -2.15 -4.96 -1.05
N ILE A 197 -2.65 -3.75 -0.81
CA ILE A 197 -4.00 -3.49 -0.31
C ILE A 197 -4.63 -2.43 -1.22
N SER A 198 -5.76 -2.76 -1.83
CA SER A 198 -6.48 -1.84 -2.74
C SER A 198 -5.61 -1.33 -3.90
N THR A 199 -4.60 -2.10 -4.30
CA THR A 199 -3.62 -1.67 -5.31
C THR A 199 -4.17 -1.84 -6.73
N PRO A 200 -4.07 -0.80 -7.59
CA PRO A 200 -4.50 -0.89 -8.99
C PRO A 200 -3.45 -1.64 -9.84
N HIS A 201 -3.29 -2.96 -9.65
CA HIS A 201 -2.29 -3.72 -10.41
C HIS A 201 -2.51 -3.72 -11.91
N ASN A 202 -3.77 -3.57 -12.33
CA ASN A 202 -4.19 -3.43 -13.72
C ASN A 202 -4.74 -2.02 -13.99
N GLY A 203 -4.41 -1.04 -13.14
CA GLY A 203 -4.90 0.33 -13.25
C GLY A 203 -6.30 0.51 -12.66
N THR A 204 -6.82 1.72 -12.75
CA THR A 204 -8.17 2.10 -12.35
C THR A 204 -8.84 2.91 -13.44
N THR A 205 -10.10 2.61 -13.71
CA THR A 205 -10.92 3.41 -14.61
C THR A 205 -11.19 4.81 -14.06
N PHE A 206 -10.90 5.09 -12.78
CA PHE A 206 -10.97 6.44 -12.22
C PHE A 206 -10.08 7.43 -12.98
N ALA A 207 -8.88 6.99 -13.42
CA ALA A 207 -7.99 7.83 -14.21
C ALA A 207 -8.61 8.21 -15.57
N ASP A 208 -9.25 7.25 -16.25
CA ASP A 208 -9.85 7.46 -17.56
C ASP A 208 -11.23 8.16 -17.49
N ALA A 209 -12.07 7.76 -16.55
CA ALA A 209 -13.47 8.17 -16.44
C ALA A 209 -13.64 9.50 -15.70
N VAL A 210 -12.79 9.79 -14.72
CA VAL A 210 -12.95 10.94 -13.82
C VAL A 210 -11.87 11.99 -14.08
N LEU A 211 -10.59 11.63 -13.95
CA LEU A 211 -9.48 12.59 -14.02
C LEU A 211 -9.32 13.22 -15.41
N ASN A 212 -9.60 12.45 -16.47
CA ASN A 212 -9.44 12.92 -17.85
C ASN A 212 -10.67 13.67 -18.41
N VAL A 213 -11.80 13.65 -17.72
CA VAL A 213 -13.09 14.12 -18.28
C VAL A 213 -13.65 15.34 -17.54
N LEU A 214 -13.43 15.47 -16.23
CA LEU A 214 -13.88 16.64 -15.48
C LEU A 214 -13.04 17.88 -15.88
N PRO A 215 -13.68 19.00 -16.29
CA PRO A 215 -12.94 20.22 -16.58
C PRO A 215 -12.19 20.63 -15.30
N PRO A 216 -10.92 21.04 -15.42
CA PRO A 216 -10.12 21.35 -14.25
C PRO A 216 -10.82 22.45 -13.47
N LEU A 217 -10.99 22.24 -12.17
CA LEU A 217 -10.96 23.38 -11.26
C LEU A 217 -9.69 24.14 -11.63
N GLN A 218 -9.79 25.43 -11.96
CA GLN A 218 -8.63 26.31 -12.14
C GLN A 218 -7.96 26.50 -10.77
N SER A 219 -7.42 25.41 -10.23
CA SER A 219 -6.84 25.31 -8.91
C SER A 219 -5.50 24.58 -9.01
N PRO A 220 -4.53 24.91 -8.13
CA PRO A 220 -3.24 24.21 -8.09
C PRO A 220 -3.38 22.68 -7.94
N LEU A 221 -4.43 22.21 -7.26
CA LEU A 221 -4.75 20.78 -7.14
C LEU A 221 -5.13 20.16 -8.49
N GLY A 222 -5.88 20.87 -9.33
CA GLY A 222 -6.25 20.41 -10.67
C GLY A 222 -5.04 20.26 -11.61
N GLU A 223 -4.02 21.11 -11.48
CA GLU A 223 -2.77 20.98 -12.24
C GLU A 223 -1.86 19.87 -11.68
N LEU A 224 -1.82 19.68 -10.36
CA LEU A 224 -1.12 18.55 -9.72
C LEU A 224 -1.74 17.20 -10.13
N LEU A 225 -3.07 17.13 -10.24
CA LEU A 225 -3.80 15.96 -10.72
C LEU A 225 -3.60 15.68 -12.22
N LYS A 226 -2.89 16.53 -12.98
CA LYS A 226 -2.52 16.29 -14.39
C LYS A 226 -1.10 15.74 -14.56
N HIS A 227 -0.39 15.41 -13.48
CA HIS A 227 0.95 14.83 -13.59
C HIS A 227 0.90 13.57 -14.47
N ARG A 228 1.44 13.71 -15.70
CA ARG A 228 1.26 12.78 -16.82
C ARG A 228 1.56 11.34 -16.43
N TRP A 229 2.57 11.12 -15.60
CA TRP A 229 3.03 9.78 -15.24
C TRP A 229 2.14 9.09 -14.21
N ALA A 230 1.79 9.74 -13.10
CA ALA A 230 0.91 9.12 -12.12
C ALA A 230 -0.47 8.80 -12.74
N ASN A 231 -1.02 9.71 -13.54
CA ASN A 231 -2.28 9.45 -14.24
C ASN A 231 -2.15 8.31 -15.27
N TRP A 232 -1.05 8.29 -16.03
CA TRP A 232 -0.81 7.23 -17.01
C TRP A 232 -0.65 5.87 -16.33
N GLU A 233 0.23 5.76 -15.34
CA GLU A 233 0.50 4.50 -14.63
C GLU A 233 -0.68 4.01 -13.80
N LEU A 234 -1.58 4.91 -13.37
CA LEU A 234 -2.85 4.54 -12.75
C LEU A 234 -3.91 4.15 -13.77
N SER A 235 -3.82 4.54 -15.03
CA SER A 235 -4.76 4.09 -16.07
C SER A 235 -4.58 2.60 -16.39
N PRO A 236 -5.64 1.91 -16.88
CA PRO A 236 -5.52 0.52 -17.29
C PRO A 236 -4.40 0.26 -18.32
N ASP A 237 -4.23 1.18 -19.26
CA ASP A 237 -3.20 1.07 -20.30
C ASP A 237 -1.78 1.23 -19.77
N GLY A 238 -1.54 2.24 -18.94
CA GLY A 238 -0.22 2.44 -18.35
C GLY A 238 0.12 1.37 -17.32
N ALA A 239 -0.87 0.84 -16.60
CA ALA A 239 -0.67 -0.33 -15.74
C ALA A 239 -0.34 -1.60 -16.55
N ARG A 240 -0.96 -1.79 -17.72
CA ARG A 240 -0.59 -2.88 -18.65
C ARG A 240 0.86 -2.73 -19.11
N GLU A 241 1.29 -1.51 -19.49
CA GLU A 241 2.69 -1.22 -19.83
C GLU A 241 3.62 -1.49 -18.65
N PHE A 242 3.28 -1.01 -17.46
CA PHE A 242 4.02 -1.23 -16.22
C PHE A 242 4.22 -2.73 -15.92
N ASN A 243 3.19 -3.54 -16.13
CA ASN A 243 3.24 -4.98 -15.90
C ASN A 243 4.19 -5.72 -16.86
N THR A 244 4.57 -5.13 -17.99
CA THR A 244 5.53 -5.76 -18.91
C THR A 244 6.96 -5.77 -18.38
N TRP A 245 7.31 -4.82 -17.51
CA TRP A 245 8.66 -4.70 -16.97
C TRP A 245 8.75 -4.97 -15.46
N ALA A 246 7.71 -4.64 -14.68
CA ALA A 246 7.69 -4.88 -13.24
C ALA A 246 7.29 -6.32 -12.89
N ARG A 247 8.27 -7.24 -12.94
CA ARG A 247 8.09 -8.69 -12.80
C ARG A 247 7.71 -9.14 -11.38
N THR A 248 7.19 -10.37 -11.28
CA THR A 248 7.04 -11.06 -9.99
C THR A 248 8.31 -11.87 -9.71
N SER A 249 9.06 -11.48 -8.68
CA SER A 249 10.29 -12.18 -8.27
C SER A 249 9.97 -13.60 -7.77
N PRO A 250 10.68 -14.64 -8.23
CA PRO A 250 10.51 -15.99 -7.68
C PRO A 250 11.02 -16.13 -6.24
N HIS A 251 11.70 -15.12 -5.69
CA HIS A 251 12.35 -15.17 -4.39
C HIS A 251 11.52 -14.55 -3.24
N ILE A 252 10.43 -13.87 -3.58
CA ILE A 252 9.59 -13.07 -2.66
C ILE A 252 8.22 -13.71 -2.49
N TYR A 253 7.65 -13.61 -1.28
CA TYR A 253 6.24 -13.92 -1.03
C TYR A 253 5.36 -12.71 -1.35
N TYR A 254 4.39 -12.86 -2.25
CA TYR A 254 3.44 -11.79 -2.58
C TYR A 254 2.06 -12.10 -2.01
N TYR A 255 1.41 -11.09 -1.44
CA TYR A 255 0.03 -11.12 -0.97
C TYR A 255 -0.72 -9.93 -1.55
N SER A 256 -2.01 -10.13 -1.82
CA SER A 256 -2.89 -9.08 -2.31
C SER A 256 -4.24 -9.13 -1.61
N VAL A 257 -4.78 -7.96 -1.33
CA VAL A 257 -6.07 -7.73 -0.68
C VAL A 257 -6.88 -6.82 -1.58
N GLY A 258 -8.05 -7.28 -1.99
CA GLY A 258 -9.03 -6.44 -2.68
C GLY A 258 -10.05 -5.87 -1.71
N THR A 259 -10.63 -4.74 -2.08
CA THR A 259 -11.67 -3.99 -1.36
C THR A 259 -12.87 -3.76 -2.27
N VAL A 260 -14.06 -3.70 -1.70
CA VAL A 260 -15.32 -3.49 -2.42
C VAL A 260 -16.25 -2.65 -1.54
N ALA A 261 -16.65 -1.48 -2.06
CA ALA A 261 -17.62 -0.59 -1.43
C ALA A 261 -18.79 -0.23 -2.36
N THR A 262 -18.98 -1.02 -3.42
CA THR A 262 -20.12 -0.90 -4.32
C THR A 262 -20.94 -2.20 -4.35
N GLU A 263 -22.21 -2.07 -4.70
CA GLU A 263 -23.14 -3.19 -4.87
C GLU A 263 -23.90 -3.06 -6.19
N ALA A 264 -24.29 -4.19 -6.78
CA ALA A 264 -25.17 -4.18 -7.95
C ALA A 264 -26.49 -3.48 -7.60
N GLY A 265 -27.03 -2.69 -8.53
CA GLY A 265 -28.30 -2.01 -8.32
C GLY A 265 -29.43 -2.99 -8.05
N ALA A 266 -30.37 -2.59 -7.19
CA ALA A 266 -31.53 -3.41 -6.85
C ALA A 266 -32.82 -2.58 -6.95
N TRP A 267 -33.89 -3.20 -7.45
CA TRP A 267 -35.20 -2.55 -7.57
C TRP A 267 -35.69 -1.98 -6.24
N CYS A 268 -35.47 -2.71 -5.14
CA CYS A 268 -35.65 -2.17 -3.81
C CYS A 268 -34.59 -2.71 -2.85
N CYS A 269 -34.19 -1.82 -1.93
CA CYS A 269 -33.53 -2.07 -0.66
C CYS A 269 -32.27 -2.97 -0.68
N ASN A 270 -31.11 -2.34 -0.89
CA ASN A 270 -29.79 -2.88 -0.56
C ASN A 270 -28.98 -1.79 0.17
N GLY A 271 -27.68 -2.02 0.43
CA GLY A 271 -26.83 -1.10 1.19
C GLY A 271 -26.40 0.16 0.44
N THR A 272 -26.91 0.40 -0.77
CA THR A 272 -26.47 1.49 -1.66
C THR A 272 -27.02 2.86 -1.26
N ASP A 273 -26.28 3.91 -1.60
CA ASP A 273 -26.69 5.29 -1.39
C ASP A 273 -27.74 5.73 -2.43
N ARG A 274 -29.02 5.65 -2.02
CA ARG A 274 -30.17 6.06 -2.84
C ARG A 274 -30.33 7.57 -2.96
N VAL A 275 -29.63 8.36 -2.16
CA VAL A 275 -29.64 9.82 -2.29
C VAL A 275 -28.79 10.23 -3.49
N ILE A 276 -27.62 9.59 -3.65
CA ILE A 276 -26.72 9.84 -4.79
C ILE A 276 -27.22 9.14 -6.05
N ALA A 277 -27.68 7.89 -5.94
CA ALA A 277 -28.18 7.11 -7.08
C ALA A 277 -29.59 6.59 -6.79
N PRO A 278 -30.64 7.42 -6.98
CA PRO A 278 -32.02 7.02 -6.68
C PRO A 278 -32.57 5.99 -7.66
N VAL A 279 -32.12 6.02 -8.92
CA VAL A 279 -32.46 5.05 -9.96
C VAL A 279 -31.26 4.15 -10.17
N GLN A 280 -31.47 2.84 -10.04
CA GLN A 280 -30.42 1.83 -10.11
C GLN A 280 -30.87 0.63 -10.93
N THR A 281 -29.94 -0.02 -11.62
CA THR A 281 -30.18 -1.24 -12.39
C THR A 281 -29.23 -2.37 -11.95
N THR A 282 -29.62 -3.62 -12.16
CA THR A 282 -28.77 -4.78 -11.80
C THR A 282 -27.54 -4.93 -12.69
N PHE A 283 -27.42 -4.15 -13.77
CA PHE A 283 -26.30 -4.22 -14.72
C PHE A 283 -25.08 -3.44 -14.28
N TYR A 284 -25.25 -2.51 -13.34
CA TYR A 284 -24.21 -1.58 -12.89
C TYR A 284 -24.01 -1.66 -11.37
N GLN A 285 -22.91 -1.08 -10.91
CA GLN A 285 -22.57 -0.99 -9.50
C GLN A 285 -22.85 0.42 -8.98
N TYR A 286 -23.22 0.52 -7.69
CA TYR A 286 -23.53 1.78 -7.01
C TYR A 286 -22.84 1.82 -5.65
N PRO A 287 -22.42 3.01 -5.19
CA PRO A 287 -21.76 3.17 -3.91
C PRO A 287 -22.66 2.73 -2.76
N ARG A 288 -22.06 2.08 -1.77
CA ARG A 288 -22.71 1.87 -0.48
C ARG A 288 -22.91 3.18 0.28
N LEU A 289 -23.89 3.19 1.17
CA LEU A 289 -24.21 4.35 2.01
C LEU A 289 -23.06 4.72 2.96
N ASP A 290 -22.30 3.74 3.44
CA ASP A 290 -21.18 3.90 4.37
C ASP A 290 -19.85 4.26 3.69
N MET A 291 -19.81 4.31 2.36
CA MET A 291 -18.62 4.75 1.63
C MET A 291 -18.30 6.23 1.92
N ILE A 292 -17.01 6.56 1.95
CA ILE A 292 -16.51 7.91 2.19
C ILE A 292 -17.11 8.91 1.19
N PRO A 293 -17.66 10.05 1.67
CA PRO A 293 -18.37 10.98 0.79
C PRO A 293 -17.55 11.51 -0.39
N ALA A 294 -16.23 11.68 -0.22
CA ALA A 294 -15.35 12.31 -1.20
C ALA A 294 -15.28 11.57 -2.55
N PHE A 295 -15.41 10.23 -2.54
CA PHE A 295 -15.27 9.41 -3.75
C PHE A 295 -16.59 8.77 -4.19
N LYS A 296 -17.65 8.96 -3.40
CA LYS A 296 -18.94 8.32 -3.61
C LYS A 296 -19.60 8.72 -4.93
N SER A 297 -19.43 9.97 -5.35
CA SER A 297 -20.05 10.52 -6.57
C SER A 297 -19.54 9.88 -7.86
N ALA A 298 -18.33 9.31 -7.87
CA ALA A 298 -17.73 8.71 -9.06
C ALA A 298 -17.78 7.16 -9.06
N ALA A 299 -18.16 6.54 -7.95
CA ALA A 299 -18.10 5.09 -7.77
C ALA A 299 -19.21 4.32 -8.50
N GLY A 300 -20.33 4.99 -8.80
CA GLY A 300 -21.52 4.36 -9.37
C GLY A 300 -21.55 4.30 -10.90
N GLU A 301 -22.69 3.94 -11.47
CA GLU A 301 -22.95 3.97 -12.92
C GLU A 301 -22.59 5.33 -13.54
N TRP A 302 -22.92 6.44 -12.86
CA TRP A 302 -22.74 7.81 -13.33
C TRP A 302 -21.88 8.63 -12.36
N ILE A 303 -21.16 9.63 -12.88
CA ILE A 303 -20.46 10.63 -12.06
C ILE A 303 -21.45 11.69 -11.59
N VAL A 304 -21.97 11.60 -10.38
CA VAL A 304 -23.00 12.51 -9.86
C VAL A 304 -22.41 13.92 -9.60
N PRO A 305 -23.09 15.02 -10.02
CA PRO A 305 -24.46 15.10 -10.54
C PRO A 305 -24.59 14.97 -12.07
N SER A 306 -23.51 14.67 -12.81
CA SER A 306 -23.56 14.45 -14.24
C SER A 306 -24.16 13.09 -14.60
N VAL A 307 -25.12 13.07 -15.53
CA VAL A 307 -25.65 11.83 -16.13
C VAL A 307 -25.11 11.60 -17.54
N LEU A 308 -24.09 12.36 -17.94
CA LEU A 308 -23.47 12.25 -19.26
C LEU A 308 -22.17 11.44 -19.25
N GLN A 309 -21.64 11.17 -18.07
CA GLN A 309 -20.34 10.53 -17.88
C GLN A 309 -20.49 9.36 -16.92
N HIS A 310 -20.12 8.18 -17.39
CA HIS A 310 -20.13 6.99 -16.55
C HIS A 310 -19.05 7.07 -15.47
N GLY A 311 -19.42 6.69 -14.26
CA GLY A 311 -18.47 6.46 -13.16
C GLY A 311 -17.87 5.05 -13.24
N LEU A 312 -17.11 4.66 -12.21
CA LEU A 312 -16.43 3.37 -12.17
C LEU A 312 -17.40 2.20 -12.30
N GLY A 313 -18.61 2.33 -11.71
CA GLY A 313 -19.64 1.32 -11.70
C GLY A 313 -20.40 1.12 -13.02
N GLY A 314 -20.05 1.87 -14.07
CA GLY A 314 -20.65 1.72 -15.42
C GLY A 314 -19.75 2.08 -16.60
N TYR A 315 -18.49 2.47 -16.36
CA TYR A 315 -17.57 2.88 -17.42
C TYR A 315 -17.11 1.70 -18.27
N THR A 316 -17.23 1.82 -19.59
CA THR A 316 -16.76 0.80 -20.55
C THR A 316 -15.79 1.39 -21.57
N GLN A 317 -14.87 0.56 -22.08
CA GLN A 317 -13.86 0.93 -23.06
C GLN A 317 -13.59 -0.25 -24.00
N GLN A 318 -13.77 -0.06 -25.31
CA GLN A 318 -13.59 -1.12 -26.33
C GLN A 318 -12.73 -0.72 -27.53
N ALA A 319 -12.14 0.48 -27.51
CA ALA A 319 -11.32 0.96 -28.62
C ALA A 319 -10.08 0.06 -28.81
N ALA A 320 -9.74 -0.21 -30.07
CA ALA A 320 -8.58 -1.02 -30.42
C ALA A 320 -7.29 -0.42 -29.82
N GLY A 321 -6.47 -1.27 -29.21
CA GLY A 321 -5.22 -0.88 -28.56
C GLY A 321 -5.35 -0.45 -27.09
N ARG A 322 -6.56 -0.13 -26.61
CA ARG A 322 -6.85 0.10 -25.19
C ARG A 322 -7.08 -1.23 -24.46
N VAL A 323 -6.92 -1.22 -23.14
CA VAL A 323 -7.42 -2.30 -22.28
C VAL A 323 -8.95 -2.33 -22.36
N LEU A 324 -9.50 -3.53 -22.60
CA LEU A 324 -10.95 -3.76 -22.57
C LEU A 324 -11.46 -3.52 -21.15
N VAL A 325 -12.43 -2.62 -21.02
CA VAL A 325 -13.19 -2.40 -19.79
C VAL A 325 -14.65 -2.70 -20.05
N ASP A 326 -15.18 -3.66 -19.29
CA ASP A 326 -16.56 -4.13 -19.34
C ASP A 326 -17.11 -4.28 -17.90
N SER A 327 -18.23 -5.00 -17.77
CA SER A 327 -18.90 -5.18 -16.48
C SER A 327 -18.06 -5.86 -15.39
N GLU A 328 -16.99 -6.59 -15.74
CA GLU A 328 -16.10 -7.19 -14.74
C GLU A 328 -15.34 -6.12 -13.94
N TRP A 329 -15.22 -4.90 -14.48
CA TRP A 329 -14.54 -3.78 -13.83
C TRP A 329 -15.45 -2.96 -12.91
N PHE A 330 -16.78 -3.15 -12.95
CA PHE A 330 -17.68 -2.21 -12.28
C PHE A 330 -17.58 -2.25 -10.75
N ALA A 331 -17.31 -3.42 -10.16
CA ALA A 331 -17.12 -3.51 -8.71
C ALA A 331 -15.87 -2.71 -8.31
N ASN A 332 -15.98 -1.85 -7.31
CA ASN A 332 -14.90 -0.95 -6.91
C ASN A 332 -15.01 -0.53 -5.44
N ASP A 333 -13.96 0.09 -4.94
CA ASP A 333 -13.88 0.65 -3.58
C ASP A 333 -14.00 2.18 -3.55
N GLY A 334 -14.46 2.77 -4.65
CA GLY A 334 -14.54 4.20 -4.88
C GLY A 334 -13.41 4.82 -5.68
N VAL A 335 -12.24 4.19 -5.65
CA VAL A 335 -11.03 4.71 -6.33
C VAL A 335 -10.46 3.70 -7.30
N VAL A 336 -10.49 2.41 -6.97
CA VAL A 336 -9.92 1.33 -7.78
C VAL A 336 -10.96 0.26 -8.03
N ASN A 337 -11.01 -0.22 -9.27
CA ASN A 337 -11.83 -1.37 -9.64
C ASN A 337 -11.31 -2.63 -8.92
N THR A 338 -12.19 -3.37 -8.27
CA THR A 338 -11.85 -4.57 -7.49
C THR A 338 -11.14 -5.62 -8.33
N ALA A 339 -11.51 -5.79 -9.61
CA ALA A 339 -10.85 -6.70 -10.53
C ALA A 339 -9.35 -6.41 -10.71
N SER A 340 -8.94 -5.16 -10.50
CA SER A 340 -7.55 -4.72 -10.60
C SER A 340 -6.69 -5.10 -9.40
N MET A 341 -7.30 -5.44 -8.26
CA MET A 341 -6.58 -5.59 -6.98
C MET A 341 -6.04 -7.00 -6.75
N ARG A 342 -6.51 -7.99 -7.51
CA ARG A 342 -6.18 -9.40 -7.28
C ARG A 342 -4.70 -9.70 -7.54
N ALA A 343 -4.17 -9.27 -8.69
CA ALA A 343 -2.79 -9.45 -9.11
C ALA A 343 -2.54 -8.67 -10.41
N PRO A 344 -1.27 -8.41 -10.77
CA PRO A 344 -0.91 -7.91 -12.09
C PRO A 344 -1.30 -8.89 -13.19
N GLY A 345 -1.85 -8.37 -14.28
CA GLY A 345 -2.31 -9.14 -15.42
C GLY A 345 -1.19 -9.98 -16.02
N GLY A 346 -1.43 -11.28 -16.19
CA GLY A 346 -0.44 -12.24 -16.72
C GLY A 346 0.55 -12.77 -15.69
N HIS A 347 0.51 -12.33 -14.43
CA HIS A 347 1.42 -12.82 -13.38
C HIS A 347 0.84 -14.04 -12.64
N PRO A 348 1.68 -14.93 -12.07
CA PRO A 348 1.20 -16.09 -11.31
C PRO A 348 0.39 -15.67 -10.09
N VAL A 349 -0.84 -16.17 -9.97
CA VAL A 349 -1.76 -15.85 -8.87
C VAL A 349 -2.54 -17.07 -8.40
N ARG A 350 -2.82 -17.13 -7.11
CA ARG A 350 -3.62 -18.17 -6.46
C ARG A 350 -4.40 -17.58 -5.30
N SER A 351 -5.51 -18.21 -4.93
CA SER A 351 -6.15 -17.93 -3.65
C SER A 351 -5.27 -18.45 -2.51
N TYR A 352 -5.10 -17.66 -1.45
CA TYR A 352 -4.35 -18.10 -0.28
C TYR A 352 -5.12 -19.16 0.50
N ASP A 353 -4.49 -20.31 0.70
CA ASP A 353 -5.05 -21.49 1.38
C ASP A 353 -4.39 -21.78 2.73
N GLY A 354 -3.70 -20.78 3.30
CA GLY A 354 -2.92 -20.91 4.53
C GLY A 354 -1.47 -21.36 4.30
N LYS A 355 -1.07 -21.68 3.06
CA LYS A 355 0.32 -22.03 2.73
C LYS A 355 0.95 -20.94 1.86
N PRO A 356 2.01 -20.26 2.31
CA PRO A 356 2.63 -19.20 1.54
C PRO A 356 3.48 -19.76 0.40
N VAL A 357 3.35 -19.19 -0.80
CA VAL A 357 4.12 -19.57 -2.00
C VAL A 357 4.89 -18.38 -2.54
N LYS A 358 6.22 -18.54 -2.73
CA LYS A 358 7.06 -17.52 -3.36
C LYS A 358 6.81 -17.46 -4.87
N GLY A 359 7.04 -16.30 -5.48
CA GLY A 359 6.91 -16.16 -6.94
C GLY A 359 5.48 -16.16 -7.47
N ALA A 360 4.48 -16.15 -6.58
CA ALA A 360 3.08 -16.04 -6.94
C ALA A 360 2.36 -15.12 -5.97
N TRP A 361 1.33 -14.45 -6.47
CA TRP A 361 0.40 -13.64 -5.69
C TRP A 361 -0.55 -14.55 -4.91
N ASN A 362 -0.43 -14.54 -3.59
CA ASN A 362 -1.30 -15.26 -2.66
C ASN A 362 -2.46 -14.33 -2.27
N PHE A 363 -3.55 -14.39 -3.04
CA PHE A 363 -4.69 -13.50 -2.88
C PHE A 363 -5.49 -13.82 -1.61
N LEU A 364 -5.59 -12.85 -0.70
CA LEU A 364 -6.22 -13.00 0.62
C LEU A 364 -7.75 -12.82 0.59
N GLY A 365 -8.30 -12.37 -0.54
CA GLY A 365 -9.73 -12.19 -0.78
C GLY A 365 -10.12 -10.73 -1.04
N ASN A 366 -11.39 -10.56 -1.40
CA ASN A 366 -12.04 -9.25 -1.50
C ASN A 366 -12.79 -8.97 -0.19
N TYR A 367 -12.44 -7.87 0.45
CA TYR A 367 -13.05 -7.40 1.69
C TYR A 367 -14.26 -6.54 1.36
N GLN A 368 -15.44 -7.11 1.57
CA GLN A 368 -16.73 -6.48 1.29
C GLN A 368 -17.03 -5.41 2.35
N GLY A 369 -17.59 -4.28 1.91
CA GLY A 369 -17.95 -3.16 2.78
C GLY A 369 -16.77 -2.28 3.19
N TYR A 370 -15.59 -2.47 2.59
CA TYR A 370 -14.43 -1.60 2.80
C TYR A 370 -14.24 -0.75 1.56
N ASP A 371 -14.29 0.57 1.74
CA ASP A 371 -13.84 1.50 0.72
C ASP A 371 -12.31 1.70 0.73
N HIS A 372 -11.83 2.52 -0.18
CA HIS A 372 -10.40 2.77 -0.37
C HIS A 372 -9.69 3.36 0.86
N PHE A 373 -10.42 3.95 1.81
CA PHE A 373 -9.87 4.64 2.99
C PHE A 373 -10.30 4.01 4.32
N ASP A 374 -11.39 3.24 4.34
CA ASP A 374 -11.74 2.36 5.47
C ASP A 374 -10.58 1.42 5.81
N ILE A 375 -9.87 0.92 4.78
CA ILE A 375 -8.71 0.05 4.92
C ILE A 375 -7.47 0.73 5.53
N LEU A 376 -7.56 2.03 5.78
CA LEU A 376 -6.59 2.87 6.48
C LEU A 376 -7.11 3.37 7.84
N ASN A 377 -8.29 2.91 8.30
CA ASN A 377 -9.01 3.44 9.46
C ASN A 377 -9.24 4.97 9.39
N TRP A 378 -9.40 5.53 8.19
CA TRP A 378 -9.80 6.94 8.11
C TRP A 378 -11.19 7.13 8.71
N PRO A 379 -11.51 8.33 9.25
CA PRO A 379 -12.80 8.57 9.90
C PRO A 379 -13.97 8.41 8.90
N ASN A 380 -14.60 7.25 8.94
CA ASN A 380 -15.70 6.88 8.05
C ASN A 380 -16.61 5.85 8.77
N PRO A 381 -17.90 5.69 8.41
CA PRO A 381 -18.78 4.70 9.02
C PRO A 381 -18.44 3.23 8.72
N GLY A 382 -17.47 2.98 7.84
CA GLY A 382 -17.05 1.64 7.44
C GLY A 382 -16.34 0.84 8.55
N PRO A 383 -15.99 -0.42 8.27
CA PRO A 383 -15.39 -1.31 9.26
C PRO A 383 -13.94 -0.94 9.58
N SER A 384 -13.47 -1.28 10.78
CA SER A 384 -12.05 -1.11 11.11
C SER A 384 -11.15 -2.03 10.27
N ALA A 385 -10.00 -1.52 9.87
CA ALA A 385 -8.95 -2.24 9.19
C ALA A 385 -8.05 -3.07 10.13
N ASN A 386 -8.10 -2.86 11.45
CA ASN A 386 -7.22 -3.56 12.39
C ASN A 386 -7.21 -5.09 12.23
N PRO A 387 -8.36 -5.78 12.09
CA PRO A 387 -8.38 -7.23 11.87
C PRO A 387 -7.62 -7.67 10.60
N LEU A 388 -7.60 -6.84 9.55
CA LEU A 388 -6.81 -7.12 8.36
C LEU A 388 -5.31 -7.03 8.66
N TYR A 389 -4.85 -5.96 9.31
CA TYR A 389 -3.42 -5.81 9.63
C TYR A 389 -2.93 -6.86 10.63
N GLU A 390 -3.80 -7.32 11.53
CA GLU A 390 -3.53 -8.46 12.42
C GLU A 390 -3.35 -9.75 11.61
N ARG A 391 -4.26 -10.03 10.66
CA ARG A 391 -4.15 -11.19 9.77
C ARG A 391 -2.88 -11.12 8.91
N ILE A 392 -2.53 -9.94 8.37
CA ILE A 392 -1.29 -9.75 7.62
C ILE A 392 -0.08 -10.01 8.52
N SER A 393 -0.08 -9.48 9.75
CA SER A 393 1.00 -9.68 10.74
C SER A 393 1.18 -11.16 11.06
N ASP A 394 0.09 -11.88 11.34
CA ASP A 394 0.12 -13.33 11.58
C ASP A 394 0.76 -14.09 10.40
N ILE A 395 0.48 -13.68 9.16
CA ILE A 395 1.04 -14.31 7.95
C ILE A 395 2.54 -13.99 7.79
N ILE A 396 2.92 -12.71 7.78
CA ILE A 396 4.29 -12.30 7.42
C ILE A 396 5.31 -12.67 8.50
N PHE A 397 4.91 -12.65 9.78
CA PHE A 397 5.78 -13.05 10.88
C PHE A 397 5.86 -14.57 11.09
N ASP A 398 4.96 -15.37 10.49
CA ASP A 398 5.06 -16.83 10.46
C ASP A 398 5.81 -17.36 9.22
N LEU A 399 6.19 -16.47 8.28
CA LEU A 399 7.07 -16.86 7.18
C LEU A 399 8.37 -17.47 7.73
N PRO A 400 8.92 -18.48 7.04
CA PRO A 400 10.26 -18.96 7.36
C PRO A 400 11.25 -17.78 7.37
N PRO A 401 12.33 -17.83 8.14
CA PRO A 401 13.33 -16.75 8.18
C PRO A 401 13.93 -16.45 6.80
#